data_AF-A0A1I6NR35-F1
#
_entry.id   AF-A0A1I6NR35-F1
#
_cell.length_a   1.000
_cell.length_b   1.000
_cell.length_c   1.000
_cell.angle_alpha   90.00
_cell.angle_beta   90.00
_cell.angle_gamma   90.00
#
_symmetry.space_group_name_H-M   'P 1'
#
loop_
_entity.id
_entity.type
_entity.pdbx_description
1 polymer ?
#
loop_
_entity_poly.entity_id
_entity_poly.type
_entity_poly.pdbx_seq_one_letter_code
_entity_poly.pdbx_strand_id
1 'polypeptide(L)'
;MMTTNNFAAKKSKFAWLLAATGLAVIATVNVNAQTVDKSSRAGTGVYEAVINPNDGLLYVTGAGSRTNPGGALYKVDPSSLAIVDSISLKDNPPFGIGINTKTQIAYTTNTRTNSVSAVDLKTGKLLATVNHGGEKSHTREVLVDEDNNLVYVSDVGDPSSIWVIDGKTNTFSHLIPNTGKTTTGMAFVDSKDKIYVTNMGENAVAVINTKTKAIEKSFPSGGEAPVNIVSDGKRLFVTNQKSGTVTVLDTEGTVLKSIETGAGAIGIAYDPVKNRLYSANRQTGTTTVIDANTYAVLADLPTGSHPNHVKVDAKGAAYVINKTKGGRPVEGQPVVVDTNGDTVTKIN
;
A
#
# COMPACT_ATOMS: atom_id res chain seq x y z
N MET A 1 0.64 59.31 73.53
CA MET A 1 2.11 59.16 73.55
C MET A 1 2.43 57.69 73.78
N MET A 2 3.48 57.18 73.12
CA MET A 2 3.96 55.79 73.06
C MET A 2 3.69 54.89 74.29
N THR A 3 3.39 53.60 74.06
CA THR A 3 3.75 52.42 74.90
C THR A 3 3.40 51.14 74.10
N THR A 4 4.37 50.43 73.51
CA THR A 4 5.13 49.25 73.99
C THR A 4 4.34 47.96 74.30
N ASN A 5 4.62 46.96 73.44
CA ASN A 5 4.50 45.49 73.50
C ASN A 5 4.06 44.78 74.79
N ASN A 6 3.28 43.70 74.62
CA ASN A 6 3.59 42.39 75.21
C ASN A 6 2.90 41.25 74.45
N PHE A 7 3.70 40.40 73.79
CA PHE A 7 3.29 39.11 73.23
C PHE A 7 3.50 38.03 74.29
N ALA A 8 2.43 37.30 74.63
CA ALA A 8 2.47 36.14 75.51
C ALA A 8 2.13 34.86 74.72
N ALA A 9 2.98 33.85 74.90
CA ALA A 9 2.98 32.57 74.21
C ALA A 9 1.81 31.63 74.61
N LYS A 10 1.39 30.77 73.69
CA LYS A 10 0.85 29.44 74.03
C LYS A 10 1.20 28.40 72.95
N LYS A 11 1.71 27.26 73.45
CA LYS A 11 2.37 26.15 72.74
C LYS A 11 1.39 25.32 71.90
N SER A 12 1.89 24.84 70.76
CA SER A 12 1.27 23.86 69.88
C SER A 12 1.33 22.44 70.44
N LYS A 13 0.33 21.62 70.11
CA LYS A 13 0.41 20.15 70.17
C LYS A 13 -0.02 19.58 68.82
N PHE A 14 0.89 18.81 68.24
CA PHE A 14 0.82 18.11 66.97
C PHE A 14 -0.28 17.05 66.93
N ALA A 15 -1.01 16.98 65.82
CA ALA A 15 -1.85 15.84 65.44
C ALA A 15 -1.07 14.96 64.45
N TRP A 16 -1.09 13.64 64.68
CA TRP A 16 -0.51 12.63 63.81
C TRP A 16 -1.42 12.38 62.61
N LEU A 17 -0.90 12.58 61.39
CA LEU A 17 -1.56 12.18 60.14
C LEU A 17 -1.02 10.81 59.73
N LEU A 18 -1.89 9.78 59.67
CA LEU A 18 -1.54 8.50 59.04
C LEU A 18 -1.39 8.73 57.53
N ALA A 19 -0.18 8.50 57.01
CA ALA A 19 0.05 8.44 55.57
C ALA A 19 -0.39 7.06 55.04
N ALA A 20 -1.50 7.02 54.31
CA ALA A 20 -1.85 5.87 53.49
C ALA A 20 -1.00 5.91 52.21
N THR A 21 0.03 5.08 52.14
CA THR A 21 0.80 4.85 50.91
C THR A 21 -0.03 4.00 49.95
N GLY A 22 -0.78 4.66 49.07
CA GLY A 22 -1.37 4.01 47.91
C GLY A 22 -0.26 3.58 46.95
N LEU A 23 0.03 2.29 46.87
CA LEU A 23 0.79 1.72 45.75
C LEU A 23 -0.08 1.83 44.49
N ALA A 24 0.21 2.85 43.67
CA ALA A 24 -0.28 2.87 42.30
C ALA A 24 0.44 1.76 41.53
N VAL A 25 -0.26 0.66 41.27
CA VAL A 25 0.16 -0.31 40.26
C VAL A 25 -0.02 0.38 38.90
N ILE A 26 1.06 0.96 38.38
CA ILE A 26 1.11 1.36 36.97
C ILE A 26 1.09 0.05 36.19
N ALA A 27 -0.08 -0.33 35.69
CA ALA A 27 -0.17 -1.35 34.66
C ALA A 27 0.61 -0.80 33.45
N THR A 28 1.80 -1.32 33.22
CA THR A 28 2.52 -1.09 31.97
C THR A 28 1.67 -1.71 30.87
N VAL A 29 0.92 -0.87 30.14
CA VAL A 29 0.36 -1.28 28.86
C VAL A 29 1.58 -1.54 27.98
N ASN A 30 1.91 -2.82 27.79
CA ASN A 30 2.84 -3.24 26.75
C ASN A 30 2.17 -2.92 25.41
N VAL A 31 2.28 -1.66 24.98
CA VAL A 31 2.08 -1.31 23.57
C VAL A 31 3.25 -1.98 22.88
N ASN A 32 3.03 -3.18 22.30
CA ASN A 32 4.07 -3.85 21.54
C ASN A 32 4.59 -2.87 20.50
N ALA A 33 5.86 -2.46 20.65
CA ALA A 33 6.53 -1.59 19.72
C ALA A 33 6.43 -2.22 18.33
N GLN A 34 6.16 -1.41 17.32
CA GLN A 34 6.12 -1.87 15.94
C GLN A 34 7.53 -2.29 15.52
N THR A 35 7.67 -3.52 15.05
CA THR A 35 8.97 -4.08 14.67
C THR A 35 8.89 -4.87 13.38
N VAL A 36 10.00 -4.92 12.66
CA VAL A 36 10.20 -5.90 11.60
C VAL A 36 10.31 -7.29 12.25
N ASP A 37 9.42 -8.20 11.86
CA ASP A 37 9.41 -9.59 12.32
C ASP A 37 10.48 -10.40 11.57
N LYS A 38 10.38 -10.41 10.25
CA LYS A 38 11.23 -11.21 9.37
C LYS A 38 11.25 -10.66 7.95
N SER A 39 12.33 -10.90 7.24
CA SER A 39 12.44 -10.69 5.80
C SER A 39 12.95 -11.95 5.10
N SER A 40 12.46 -12.25 3.91
CA SER A 40 12.90 -13.39 3.12
C SER A 40 12.75 -13.13 1.63
N ARG A 41 13.53 -13.83 0.81
CA ARG A 41 13.44 -13.73 -0.66
C ARG A 41 12.06 -14.14 -1.14
N ALA A 42 11.51 -13.35 -2.05
CA ALA A 42 10.15 -13.51 -2.57
C ALA A 42 10.10 -13.64 -4.10
N GLY A 43 11.23 -14.00 -4.71
CA GLY A 43 11.38 -14.19 -6.14
C GLY A 43 12.49 -13.32 -6.72
N THR A 44 12.33 -12.98 -8.00
CA THR A 44 13.22 -12.08 -8.74
C THR A 44 12.41 -11.00 -9.44
N GLY A 45 12.86 -9.75 -9.30
CA GLY A 45 12.19 -8.59 -9.89
C GLY A 45 10.76 -8.42 -9.41
N VAL A 46 10.56 -8.46 -8.08
CA VAL A 46 9.23 -8.42 -7.46
C VAL A 46 8.58 -7.04 -7.58
N TYR A 47 7.25 -6.96 -7.55
CA TYR A 47 6.52 -5.69 -7.68
C TYR A 47 5.41 -5.53 -6.63
N GLU A 48 4.27 -6.16 -6.86
CA GLU A 48 3.09 -6.08 -6.01
C GLU A 48 2.79 -7.45 -5.42
N ALA A 49 1.88 -7.44 -4.44
CA ALA A 49 1.41 -8.65 -3.84
C ALA A 49 -0.04 -8.51 -3.38
N VAL A 50 -0.71 -9.62 -3.18
CA VAL A 50 -2.07 -9.68 -2.63
C VAL A 50 -2.20 -10.96 -1.82
N ILE A 51 -3.02 -10.92 -0.77
CA ILE A 51 -3.27 -12.10 0.07
C ILE A 51 -4.57 -12.72 -0.39
N ASN A 52 -4.54 -14.01 -0.71
CA ASN A 52 -5.76 -14.75 -1.03
C ASN A 52 -6.33 -15.35 0.27
N PRO A 53 -7.47 -14.87 0.78
CA PRO A 53 -8.03 -15.39 2.04
C PRO A 53 -8.50 -16.84 1.93
N ASN A 54 -8.73 -17.37 0.72
CA ASN A 54 -9.24 -18.72 0.53
C ASN A 54 -8.18 -19.82 0.77
N ASP A 55 -6.91 -19.53 0.53
CA ASP A 55 -5.80 -20.45 0.84
C ASP A 55 -4.81 -19.88 1.87
N GLY A 56 -4.94 -18.61 2.23
CA GLY A 56 -4.10 -17.92 3.19
C GLY A 56 -2.71 -17.56 2.66
N LEU A 57 -2.44 -17.67 1.36
CA LEU A 57 -1.13 -17.40 0.78
C LEU A 57 -0.98 -15.94 0.34
N LEU A 58 0.24 -15.43 0.41
CA LEU A 58 0.64 -14.18 -0.21
C LEU A 58 1.10 -14.46 -1.64
N TYR A 59 0.41 -13.90 -2.61
CA TYR A 59 0.73 -13.98 -4.02
C TYR A 59 1.58 -12.77 -4.40
N VAL A 60 2.83 -12.98 -4.80
CA VAL A 60 3.81 -11.93 -5.15
C VAL A 60 4.13 -11.99 -6.64
N THR A 61 3.94 -10.88 -7.36
CA THR A 61 4.34 -10.78 -8.75
C THR A 61 5.85 -10.60 -8.86
N GLY A 62 6.48 -11.30 -9.79
CA GLY A 62 7.85 -11.02 -10.19
C GLY A 62 8.02 -11.02 -11.69
N ALA A 63 8.53 -9.92 -12.23
CA ALA A 63 8.71 -9.72 -13.67
C ALA A 63 10.06 -10.25 -14.20
N GLY A 64 10.88 -10.84 -13.32
CA GLY A 64 12.29 -11.11 -13.60
C GLY A 64 13.08 -9.83 -13.91
N SER A 65 14.19 -9.94 -14.63
CA SER A 65 14.99 -8.79 -15.02
C SER A 65 14.58 -8.25 -16.40
N ARG A 66 15.21 -7.15 -16.84
CA ARG A 66 15.04 -6.65 -18.22
C ARG A 66 15.77 -7.50 -19.26
N THR A 67 16.91 -8.09 -18.89
CA THR A 67 17.74 -8.91 -19.78
C THR A 67 17.37 -10.39 -19.77
N ASN A 68 16.74 -10.85 -18.68
CA ASN A 68 16.17 -12.17 -18.55
C ASN A 68 14.72 -12.02 -18.05
N PRO A 69 13.78 -11.62 -18.93
CA PRO A 69 12.37 -11.59 -18.59
C PRO A 69 11.91 -13.03 -18.33
N GLY A 70 11.72 -13.35 -17.06
CA GLY A 70 11.27 -14.65 -16.56
C GLY A 70 10.26 -14.39 -15.46
N GLY A 71 9.00 -14.21 -15.87
CA GLY A 71 7.91 -13.84 -14.99
C GLY A 71 7.32 -15.01 -14.22
N ALA A 72 6.94 -14.77 -12.96
CA ALA A 72 6.16 -15.70 -12.18
C ALA A 72 5.26 -14.99 -11.19
N LEU A 73 4.19 -15.68 -10.82
CA LEU A 73 3.39 -15.37 -9.66
C LEU A 73 3.81 -16.33 -8.54
N TYR A 74 4.59 -15.84 -7.59
CA TYR A 74 5.11 -16.64 -6.48
C TYR A 74 4.06 -16.76 -5.38
N LYS A 75 3.84 -17.97 -4.87
CA LYS A 75 2.99 -18.23 -3.70
C LYS A 75 3.90 -18.30 -2.48
N VAL A 76 3.71 -17.39 -1.55
CA VAL A 76 4.53 -17.24 -0.34
C VAL A 76 3.66 -17.56 0.88
N ASP A 77 4.15 -18.45 1.73
CA ASP A 77 3.51 -18.72 3.03
C ASP A 77 3.75 -17.52 3.96
N PRO A 78 2.70 -16.82 4.44
CA PRO A 78 2.89 -15.56 5.19
C PRO A 78 3.55 -15.76 6.56
N SER A 79 3.51 -16.97 7.13
CA SER A 79 4.09 -17.25 8.44
C SER A 79 5.61 -17.43 8.37
N SER A 80 6.07 -18.21 7.39
CA SER A 80 7.46 -18.58 7.16
C SER A 80 8.16 -17.59 6.20
N LEU A 81 7.40 -16.88 5.37
CA LEU A 81 7.84 -16.12 4.19
C LEU A 81 8.57 -16.97 3.14
N ALA A 82 8.43 -18.29 3.19
CA ALA A 82 8.99 -19.19 2.18
C ALA A 82 8.11 -19.19 0.92
N ILE A 83 8.75 -19.22 -0.24
CA ILE A 83 8.07 -19.53 -1.50
C ILE A 83 7.71 -21.02 -1.47
N VAL A 84 6.41 -21.33 -1.49
CA VAL A 84 5.91 -22.70 -1.43
C VAL A 84 5.55 -23.26 -2.81
N ASP A 85 5.28 -22.39 -3.77
CA ASP A 85 4.95 -22.73 -5.15
C ASP A 85 5.05 -21.49 -6.05
N SER A 86 4.94 -21.65 -7.37
CA SER A 86 4.86 -20.54 -8.30
C SER A 86 4.10 -20.90 -9.58
N ILE A 87 3.41 -19.92 -10.15
CA ILE A 87 2.78 -20.03 -11.47
C ILE A 87 3.66 -19.31 -12.48
N SER A 88 4.13 -20.03 -13.51
CA SER A 88 4.96 -19.41 -14.56
C SER A 88 4.14 -18.47 -15.42
N LEU A 89 4.63 -17.25 -15.58
CA LEU A 89 4.09 -16.21 -16.45
C LEU A 89 5.23 -15.64 -17.32
N LYS A 90 6.13 -16.52 -17.77
CA LYS A 90 7.36 -16.12 -18.48
C LYS A 90 7.09 -15.29 -19.74
N ASP A 91 6.01 -15.61 -20.45
CA ASP A 91 5.63 -14.94 -21.70
C ASP A 91 4.92 -13.60 -21.43
N ASN A 92 4.42 -13.40 -20.21
CA ASN A 92 3.71 -12.21 -19.75
C ASN A 92 4.18 -11.79 -18.35
N PRO A 93 5.40 -11.22 -18.20
CA PRO A 93 5.96 -10.93 -16.89
C PRO A 93 5.07 -9.97 -16.07
N PRO A 94 4.61 -10.38 -14.87
CA PRO A 94 3.60 -9.64 -14.11
C PRO A 94 4.18 -8.51 -13.25
N PHE A 95 3.42 -7.44 -13.07
CA PHE A 95 3.76 -6.24 -12.30
C PHE A 95 2.74 -5.99 -11.20
N GLY A 96 1.58 -5.43 -11.54
CA GLY A 96 0.49 -5.23 -10.61
C GLY A 96 -0.40 -6.45 -10.49
N ILE A 97 -1.15 -6.56 -9.39
CA ILE A 97 -2.03 -7.72 -9.15
C ILE A 97 -3.29 -7.37 -8.35
N GLY A 98 -4.41 -7.95 -8.79
CA GLY A 98 -5.65 -8.06 -8.02
C GLY A 98 -6.21 -9.47 -8.11
N ILE A 99 -6.98 -9.91 -7.12
CA ILE A 99 -7.65 -11.22 -7.12
C ILE A 99 -9.15 -11.01 -6.96
N ASN A 100 -9.94 -11.73 -7.77
CA ASN A 100 -11.33 -12.00 -7.42
C ASN A 100 -11.36 -13.29 -6.60
N THR A 101 -11.57 -13.16 -5.30
CA THR A 101 -11.56 -14.24 -4.32
C THR A 101 -12.75 -15.18 -4.50
N LYS A 102 -13.89 -14.70 -5.03
CA LYS A 102 -15.05 -15.55 -5.31
C LYS A 102 -14.79 -16.49 -6.49
N THR A 103 -14.18 -15.99 -7.57
CA THR A 103 -13.87 -16.80 -8.75
C THR A 103 -12.51 -17.51 -8.65
N GLN A 104 -11.64 -17.06 -7.74
CA GLN A 104 -10.24 -17.50 -7.62
C GLN A 104 -9.42 -17.24 -8.87
N ILE A 105 -9.65 -16.08 -9.50
CA ILE A 105 -8.88 -15.60 -10.64
C ILE A 105 -8.00 -14.43 -10.19
N ALA A 106 -6.70 -14.53 -10.45
CA ALA A 106 -5.78 -13.40 -10.36
C ALA A 106 -5.70 -12.66 -11.70
N TYR A 107 -5.72 -11.34 -11.64
CA TYR A 107 -5.47 -10.46 -12.77
C TYR A 107 -4.16 -9.74 -12.54
N THR A 108 -3.18 -9.93 -13.42
CA THR A 108 -1.87 -9.30 -13.30
C THR A 108 -1.58 -8.38 -14.47
N THR A 109 -1.11 -7.16 -14.22
CA THR A 109 -0.68 -6.27 -15.31
C THR A 109 0.65 -6.71 -15.88
N ASN A 110 0.75 -6.69 -17.21
CA ASN A 110 1.96 -6.96 -17.96
C ASN A 110 2.47 -5.62 -18.49
N THR A 111 2.97 -4.76 -17.60
CA THR A 111 3.31 -3.36 -17.91
C THR A 111 4.19 -3.17 -19.15
N ARG A 112 5.12 -4.11 -19.42
CA ARG A 112 6.02 -4.02 -20.58
C ARG A 112 5.34 -4.24 -21.93
N THR A 113 4.24 -5.00 -21.95
CA THR A 113 3.52 -5.38 -23.17
C THR A 113 2.15 -4.75 -23.25
N ASN A 114 1.81 -3.87 -22.30
CA ASN A 114 0.50 -3.26 -22.14
C ASN A 114 -0.64 -4.27 -22.29
N SER A 115 -0.68 -5.27 -21.39
CA SER A 115 -1.73 -6.28 -21.35
C SER A 115 -2.03 -6.70 -19.90
N VAL A 116 -3.02 -7.57 -19.72
CA VAL A 116 -3.42 -8.13 -18.42
C VAL A 116 -3.58 -9.64 -18.55
N SER A 117 -2.93 -10.41 -17.68
CA SER A 117 -3.10 -11.86 -17.61
C SER A 117 -4.21 -12.21 -16.63
N ALA A 118 -5.17 -13.06 -17.01
CA ALA A 118 -6.14 -13.68 -16.12
C ALA A 118 -5.68 -15.11 -15.82
N VAL A 119 -5.48 -15.44 -14.54
CA VAL A 119 -4.85 -16.70 -14.09
C VAL A 119 -5.77 -17.41 -13.11
N ASP A 120 -6.14 -18.65 -13.42
CA ASP A 120 -6.87 -19.52 -12.48
C ASP A 120 -5.92 -19.94 -11.35
N LEU A 121 -6.22 -19.54 -10.12
CA LEU A 121 -5.39 -19.84 -8.96
C LEU A 121 -5.51 -21.28 -8.48
N LYS A 122 -6.62 -21.96 -8.78
CA LYS A 122 -6.84 -23.36 -8.41
C LYS A 122 -5.99 -24.28 -9.27
N THR A 123 -5.91 -24.01 -10.57
CA THR A 123 -5.18 -24.86 -11.52
C THR A 123 -3.82 -24.31 -11.93
N GLY A 124 -3.52 -23.04 -11.62
CA GLY A 124 -2.32 -22.34 -12.07
C GLY A 124 -2.29 -22.05 -13.58
N LYS A 125 -3.44 -22.09 -14.27
CA LYS A 125 -3.51 -21.93 -15.73
C LYS A 125 -3.73 -20.48 -16.11
N LEU A 126 -3.02 -20.01 -17.13
CA LEU A 126 -3.34 -18.77 -17.82
C LEU A 126 -4.64 -18.96 -18.62
N LEU A 127 -5.69 -18.25 -18.24
CA LEU A 127 -7.00 -18.29 -18.89
C LEU A 127 -7.08 -17.36 -20.09
N ALA A 128 -6.50 -16.16 -19.96
CA ALA A 128 -6.50 -15.15 -21.02
C ALA A 128 -5.32 -14.19 -20.87
N THR A 129 -4.87 -13.63 -21.99
CA THR A 129 -4.07 -12.42 -22.05
C THR A 129 -4.92 -11.34 -22.73
N VAL A 130 -5.37 -10.38 -21.93
CA VAL A 130 -6.26 -9.29 -22.36
C VAL A 130 -5.43 -8.12 -22.84
N ASN A 131 -5.72 -7.63 -24.05
CA ASN A 131 -5.12 -6.45 -24.65
C ASN A 131 -6.21 -5.67 -25.40
N HIS A 132 -6.14 -4.33 -25.41
CA HIS A 132 -7.06 -3.44 -26.13
C HIS A 132 -6.44 -2.77 -27.38
N GLY A 133 -5.16 -3.03 -27.68
CA GLY A 133 -4.46 -2.55 -28.89
C GLY A 133 -3.81 -1.17 -28.78
N GLY A 134 -3.76 -0.56 -27.59
CA GLY A 134 -3.09 0.73 -27.38
C GLY A 134 -1.57 0.60 -27.22
N GLU A 135 -0.80 1.35 -28.02
CA GLU A 135 0.68 1.29 -28.00
C GLU A 135 1.37 2.42 -27.22
N LYS A 136 0.63 3.45 -26.78
CA LYS A 136 1.21 4.67 -26.15
C LYS A 136 1.00 4.75 -24.63
N SER A 137 0.53 3.68 -24.01
CA SER A 137 0.20 3.61 -22.59
C SER A 137 0.71 2.31 -21.98
N HIS A 138 0.59 2.18 -20.65
CA HIS A 138 0.93 0.93 -19.97
C HIS A 138 0.03 0.65 -18.78
N THR A 139 -0.40 -0.60 -18.66
CA THR A 139 -1.11 -1.09 -17.48
C THR A 139 -0.27 -1.00 -16.21
N ARG A 140 -0.91 -0.59 -15.10
CA ARG A 140 -0.27 -0.40 -13.80
C ARG A 140 -0.98 -1.13 -12.66
N GLU A 141 -1.93 -0.49 -11.97
CA GLU A 141 -2.66 -1.04 -10.83
C GLU A 141 -3.89 -1.86 -11.27
N VAL A 142 -4.31 -2.82 -10.45
CA VAL A 142 -5.53 -3.63 -10.66
C VAL A 142 -6.48 -3.45 -9.47
N LEU A 143 -7.72 -3.05 -9.75
CA LEU A 143 -8.79 -2.95 -8.77
C LEU A 143 -9.93 -3.89 -9.16
N VAL A 144 -10.32 -4.79 -8.26
CA VAL A 144 -11.31 -5.84 -8.53
C VAL A 144 -12.65 -5.51 -7.86
N ASP A 145 -13.73 -5.52 -8.62
CA ASP A 145 -15.10 -5.56 -8.12
C ASP A 145 -15.64 -6.99 -8.17
N GLU A 146 -15.57 -7.67 -7.03
CA GLU A 146 -16.04 -9.05 -6.90
C GLU A 146 -17.56 -9.20 -6.90
N ASP A 147 -18.32 -8.12 -6.71
CA ASP A 147 -19.80 -8.20 -6.68
C ASP A 147 -20.35 -8.18 -8.10
N ASN A 148 -19.76 -7.37 -8.97
CA ASN A 148 -20.13 -7.31 -10.38
C ASN A 148 -19.23 -8.17 -11.28
N ASN A 149 -18.22 -8.83 -10.71
CA ASN A 149 -17.19 -9.58 -11.42
C ASN A 149 -16.51 -8.73 -12.52
N LEU A 150 -16.14 -7.50 -12.16
CA LEU A 150 -15.44 -6.57 -13.03
C LEU A 150 -14.03 -6.33 -12.53
N VAL A 151 -13.11 -6.06 -13.45
CA VAL A 151 -11.73 -5.69 -13.12
C VAL A 151 -11.40 -4.38 -13.79
N TYR A 152 -10.96 -3.42 -12.99
CA TYR A 152 -10.50 -2.11 -13.42
C TYR A 152 -8.99 -2.10 -13.43
N VAL A 153 -8.39 -1.64 -14.53
CA VAL A 153 -6.93 -1.55 -14.67
C VAL A 153 -6.56 -0.15 -15.10
N SER A 154 -5.71 0.52 -14.32
CA SER A 154 -5.22 1.85 -14.67
C SER A 154 -4.29 1.71 -15.88
N ASP A 155 -4.56 2.48 -16.93
CA ASP A 155 -3.76 2.52 -18.14
C ASP A 155 -3.09 3.89 -18.27
N VAL A 156 -1.82 3.90 -17.88
CA VAL A 156 -1.04 5.11 -17.63
C VAL A 156 -0.61 5.72 -18.95
N GLY A 157 -1.06 6.94 -19.21
CA GLY A 157 -0.72 7.75 -20.39
C GLY A 157 -1.08 9.23 -20.21
N ASP A 158 -0.94 10.01 -21.27
CA ASP A 158 -1.31 11.43 -21.31
C ASP A 158 -2.17 11.74 -22.55
N PRO A 159 -3.52 11.68 -22.45
CA PRO A 159 -4.30 11.34 -21.27
C PRO A 159 -4.26 9.83 -20.92
N SER A 160 -4.50 9.52 -19.66
CA SER A 160 -4.69 8.15 -19.15
C SER A 160 -6.13 7.67 -19.36
N SER A 161 -6.33 6.36 -19.16
CA SER A 161 -7.64 5.73 -19.13
C SER A 161 -7.71 4.62 -18.06
N ILE A 162 -8.90 4.06 -17.85
CA ILE A 162 -9.09 2.83 -17.07
C ILE A 162 -9.71 1.78 -17.98
N TRP A 163 -9.10 0.59 -18.05
CA TRP A 163 -9.72 -0.55 -18.71
C TRP A 163 -10.73 -1.19 -17.80
N VAL A 164 -11.85 -1.61 -18.36
CA VAL A 164 -12.82 -2.47 -17.70
C VAL A 164 -12.76 -3.83 -18.38
N ILE A 165 -12.47 -4.88 -17.61
CA ILE A 165 -12.44 -6.28 -18.04
C ILE A 165 -13.66 -6.98 -17.42
N ASP A 166 -14.39 -7.71 -18.25
CA ASP A 166 -15.46 -8.61 -17.80
C ASP A 166 -14.83 -9.88 -17.23
N GLY A 167 -14.95 -10.10 -15.93
CA GLY A 167 -14.39 -11.26 -15.25
C GLY A 167 -15.15 -12.57 -15.49
N LYS A 168 -16.34 -12.53 -16.10
CA LYS A 168 -17.08 -13.75 -16.49
C LYS A 168 -16.47 -14.38 -17.74
N THR A 169 -16.05 -13.53 -18.68
CA THR A 169 -15.45 -13.96 -19.96
C THR A 169 -13.93 -13.82 -19.98
N ASN A 170 -13.35 -13.08 -19.03
CA ASN A 170 -11.94 -12.66 -19.01
C ASN A 170 -11.55 -11.90 -20.28
N THR A 171 -12.43 -11.04 -20.77
CA THR A 171 -12.20 -10.23 -21.97
C THR A 171 -12.28 -8.74 -21.67
N PHE A 172 -11.55 -7.94 -22.44
CA PHE A 172 -11.71 -6.49 -22.45
C PHE A 172 -13.18 -6.14 -22.77
N SER A 173 -13.78 -5.28 -21.94
CA SER A 173 -15.15 -4.80 -22.12
C SER A 173 -15.14 -3.42 -22.79
N HIS A 174 -14.51 -2.43 -22.15
CA HIS A 174 -14.43 -1.05 -22.65
C HIS A 174 -13.40 -0.22 -21.87
N LEU A 175 -13.13 1.00 -22.36
CA LEU A 175 -12.36 2.03 -21.65
C LEU A 175 -13.29 3.01 -20.91
N ILE A 176 -12.79 3.52 -19.79
CA ILE A 176 -13.16 4.82 -19.26
C ILE A 176 -12.05 5.80 -19.68
N PRO A 177 -12.27 6.66 -20.68
CA PRO A 177 -11.22 7.51 -21.24
C PRO A 177 -11.00 8.77 -20.39
N ASN A 178 -9.88 9.47 -20.65
CA ASN A 178 -9.60 10.81 -20.13
C ASN A 178 -9.66 10.92 -18.60
N THR A 179 -9.06 9.96 -17.90
CA THR A 179 -9.06 9.93 -16.42
C THR A 179 -8.07 10.89 -15.78
N GLY A 180 -7.37 11.68 -16.60
CA GLY A 180 -6.34 12.64 -16.21
C GLY A 180 -4.98 12.29 -16.80
N LYS A 181 -3.92 12.86 -16.24
CA LYS A 181 -2.54 12.62 -16.68
C LYS A 181 -1.81 11.70 -15.73
N THR A 182 -1.18 10.67 -16.28
CA THR A 182 -0.46 9.65 -15.51
C THR A 182 -1.30 9.13 -14.32
N THR A 183 -2.54 8.67 -14.62
CA THR A 183 -3.45 8.06 -13.64
C THR A 183 -2.90 6.71 -13.18
N THR A 184 -2.65 6.55 -11.88
CA THR A 184 -2.03 5.34 -11.30
C THR A 184 -2.93 4.64 -10.28
N GLY A 185 -2.84 5.01 -9.00
CA GLY A 185 -3.58 4.42 -7.90
C GLY A 185 -5.08 4.51 -8.09
N MET A 186 -5.81 3.48 -7.67
CA MET A 186 -7.26 3.41 -7.71
C MET A 186 -7.81 2.85 -6.40
N ALA A 187 -8.89 3.43 -5.88
CA ALA A 187 -9.61 2.91 -4.72
C ALA A 187 -11.12 3.09 -4.85
N PHE A 188 -11.87 2.13 -4.30
CA PHE A 188 -13.24 2.35 -3.89
C PHE A 188 -13.27 2.98 -2.49
N VAL A 189 -14.32 3.75 -2.19
CA VAL A 189 -14.52 4.37 -0.87
C VAL A 189 -15.80 3.84 -0.24
N ASP A 190 -16.95 4.34 -0.69
CA ASP A 190 -18.27 4.03 -0.12
C ASP A 190 -19.13 3.14 -1.03
N SER A 191 -18.79 3.11 -2.32
CA SER A 191 -19.53 2.45 -3.39
C SER A 191 -18.60 2.08 -4.54
N LYS A 192 -19.08 1.22 -5.44
CA LYS A 192 -18.35 0.79 -6.65
C LYS A 192 -18.80 1.53 -7.91
N ASP A 193 -19.73 2.47 -7.74
CA ASP A 193 -20.16 3.40 -8.78
C ASP A 193 -19.10 4.49 -9.04
N LYS A 194 -18.16 4.67 -8.10
CA LYS A 194 -17.09 5.66 -8.18
C LYS A 194 -15.73 5.04 -7.91
N ILE A 195 -14.74 5.42 -8.70
CA ILE A 195 -13.34 5.08 -8.48
C ILE A 195 -12.59 6.38 -8.21
N TYR A 196 -11.92 6.45 -7.07
CA TYR A 196 -11.00 7.54 -6.76
C TYR A 196 -9.63 7.18 -7.31
N VAL A 197 -9.06 8.08 -8.10
CA VAL A 197 -7.78 7.84 -8.76
C VAL A 197 -6.77 8.93 -8.46
N THR A 198 -5.49 8.57 -8.39
CA THR A 198 -4.40 9.54 -8.33
C THR A 198 -3.90 9.89 -9.72
N ASN A 199 -3.88 11.18 -10.05
CA ASN A 199 -3.31 11.70 -11.29
C ASN A 199 -1.94 12.30 -10.99
N MET A 200 -0.90 11.49 -11.17
CA MET A 200 0.47 11.84 -10.78
C MET A 200 0.97 13.08 -11.55
N GLY A 201 0.61 13.21 -12.82
CA GLY A 201 1.01 14.33 -13.68
C GLY A 201 0.27 15.64 -13.39
N GLU A 202 -0.77 15.59 -12.54
CA GLU A 202 -1.62 16.74 -12.18
C GLU A 202 -1.56 17.08 -10.68
N ASN A 203 -0.85 16.29 -9.87
CA ASN A 203 -0.84 16.40 -8.41
C ASN A 203 -2.26 16.37 -7.80
N ALA A 204 -3.16 15.60 -8.40
CA ALA A 204 -4.58 15.61 -8.08
C ALA A 204 -5.11 14.20 -7.74
N VAL A 205 -6.25 14.18 -7.06
CA VAL A 205 -7.15 13.03 -6.99
C VAL A 205 -8.39 13.37 -7.82
N ALA A 206 -8.80 12.44 -8.68
CA ALA A 206 -10.03 12.55 -9.45
C ALA A 206 -11.03 11.46 -9.04
N VAL A 207 -12.32 11.77 -9.15
CA VAL A 207 -13.43 10.85 -8.88
C VAL A 207 -14.07 10.49 -10.21
N ILE A 208 -13.96 9.22 -10.58
CA ILE A 208 -14.45 8.67 -11.84
C ILE A 208 -15.78 7.96 -11.59
N ASN A 209 -16.85 8.36 -12.27
CA ASN A 209 -18.09 7.61 -12.25
C ASN A 209 -18.03 6.47 -13.27
N THR A 210 -18.21 5.23 -12.81
CA THR A 210 -18.06 4.02 -13.63
C THR A 210 -19.22 3.83 -14.61
N LYS A 211 -20.38 4.41 -14.34
CA LYS A 211 -21.57 4.36 -15.21
C LYS A 211 -21.51 5.39 -16.32
N THR A 212 -21.20 6.64 -15.99
CA THR A 212 -21.10 7.74 -16.97
C THR A 212 -19.75 7.77 -17.68
N LYS A 213 -18.75 7.05 -17.13
CA LYS A 213 -17.38 6.93 -17.67
C LYS A 213 -16.68 8.28 -17.78
N ALA A 214 -16.88 9.14 -16.78
CA ALA A 214 -16.36 10.50 -16.76
C ALA A 214 -15.87 10.90 -15.36
N ILE A 215 -14.99 11.90 -15.32
CA ILE A 215 -14.60 12.58 -14.09
C ILE A 215 -15.81 13.38 -13.58
N GLU A 216 -16.27 13.08 -12.36
CA GLU A 216 -17.26 13.89 -11.64
C GLU A 216 -16.62 15.07 -10.91
N LYS A 217 -15.41 14.84 -10.37
CA LYS A 217 -14.71 15.81 -9.53
C LYS A 217 -13.20 15.59 -9.61
N SER A 218 -12.44 16.66 -9.46
CA SER A 218 -11.00 16.62 -9.26
C SER A 218 -10.61 17.63 -8.18
N PHE A 219 -9.66 17.26 -7.32
CA PHE A 219 -9.17 18.11 -6.24
C PHE A 219 -7.68 17.85 -5.97
N PRO A 220 -6.96 18.79 -5.35
CA PRO A 220 -5.56 18.61 -5.03
C PRO A 220 -5.33 17.38 -4.15
N SER A 221 -4.28 16.61 -4.45
CA SER A 221 -3.86 15.47 -3.61
C SER A 221 -3.24 15.88 -2.26
N GLY A 222 -2.93 17.17 -2.09
CA GLY A 222 -2.23 17.70 -0.92
C GLY A 222 -0.71 17.50 -0.93
N GLY A 223 -0.14 16.95 -2.01
CA GLY A 223 1.30 16.82 -2.23
C GLY A 223 1.67 16.69 -3.71
N GLU A 224 2.92 16.34 -3.99
CA GLU A 224 3.45 16.21 -5.36
C GLU A 224 3.72 14.74 -5.75
N ALA A 225 3.42 14.44 -7.01
CA ALA A 225 3.48 13.11 -7.60
C ALA A 225 2.71 12.06 -6.76
N PRO A 226 1.38 12.20 -6.60
CA PRO A 226 0.56 11.19 -5.94
C PRO A 226 0.59 9.88 -6.73
N VAL A 227 0.98 8.78 -6.09
CA VAL A 227 1.16 7.48 -6.77
C VAL A 227 0.07 6.47 -6.43
N ASN A 228 -0.23 6.28 -5.14
CA ASN A 228 -1.22 5.32 -4.69
C ASN A 228 -2.20 5.94 -3.71
N ILE A 229 -3.36 5.28 -3.60
CA ILE A 229 -4.47 5.69 -2.74
C ILE A 229 -5.11 4.46 -2.12
N VAL A 230 -5.43 4.55 -0.83
CA VAL A 230 -6.28 3.57 -0.12
C VAL A 230 -7.37 4.31 0.66
N SER A 231 -8.40 3.60 1.10
CA SER A 231 -9.50 4.18 1.86
C SER A 231 -9.87 3.31 3.07
N ASP A 232 -10.42 3.96 4.10
CA ASP A 232 -11.10 3.32 5.22
C ASP A 232 -12.64 3.34 5.08
N GLY A 233 -13.14 3.73 3.91
CA GLY A 233 -14.57 3.89 3.60
C GLY A 233 -15.13 5.28 3.88
N LYS A 234 -14.35 6.19 4.48
CA LYS A 234 -14.76 7.59 4.77
C LYS A 234 -13.71 8.61 4.38
N ARG A 235 -12.45 8.20 4.38
CA ARG A 235 -11.27 9.01 4.10
C ARG A 235 -10.44 8.36 3.02
N LEU A 236 -9.63 9.17 2.37
CA LEU A 236 -8.62 8.75 1.41
C LEU A 236 -7.24 8.99 2.01
N PHE A 237 -6.32 8.06 1.76
CA PHE A 237 -4.93 8.15 2.16
C PHE A 237 -4.06 8.06 0.90
N VAL A 238 -3.38 9.14 0.57
CA VAL A 238 -2.66 9.31 -0.71
C VAL A 238 -1.16 9.41 -0.45
N THR A 239 -0.36 8.56 -1.10
CA THR A 239 1.10 8.68 -1.07
C THR A 239 1.59 9.67 -2.12
N ASN A 240 2.36 10.68 -1.70
CA ASN A 240 2.94 11.69 -2.57
C ASN A 240 4.44 11.44 -2.70
N GLN A 241 4.85 10.77 -3.78
CA GLN A 241 6.19 10.23 -3.90
C GLN A 241 7.28 11.30 -3.90
N LYS A 242 7.03 12.44 -4.57
CA LYS A 242 8.01 13.52 -4.64
C LYS A 242 8.06 14.31 -3.34
N SER A 243 6.93 14.50 -2.67
CA SER A 243 6.88 15.19 -1.37
C SER A 243 7.40 14.33 -0.21
N GLY A 244 7.31 13.00 -0.29
CA GLY A 244 7.67 12.11 0.82
C GLY A 244 6.63 12.05 1.93
N THR A 245 5.36 12.27 1.58
CA THR A 245 4.25 12.38 2.53
C THR A 245 3.10 11.40 2.22
N VAL A 246 2.27 11.17 3.24
CA VAL A 246 0.91 10.67 3.09
C VAL A 246 -0.07 11.81 3.41
N THR A 247 -0.96 12.14 2.47
CA THR A 247 -2.10 13.04 2.71
C THR A 247 -3.31 12.24 3.14
N VAL A 248 -4.02 12.72 4.17
CA VAL A 248 -5.36 12.28 4.55
C VAL A 248 -6.38 13.29 4.02
N LEU A 249 -7.32 12.83 3.22
CA LEU A 249 -8.40 13.64 2.63
C LEU A 249 -9.77 13.08 3.05
N ASP A 250 -10.79 13.94 3.16
CA ASP A 250 -12.18 13.48 3.08
C ASP A 250 -12.57 13.17 1.62
N THR A 251 -13.80 12.67 1.41
CA THR A 251 -14.33 12.35 0.07
C THR A 251 -14.59 13.58 -0.80
N GLU A 252 -14.59 14.76 -0.19
CA GLU A 252 -14.82 16.06 -0.81
C GLU A 252 -13.49 16.75 -1.20
N GLY A 253 -12.34 16.18 -0.82
CA GLY A 253 -11.02 16.70 -1.15
C GLY A 253 -10.46 17.70 -0.13
N THR A 254 -11.07 17.82 1.04
CA THR A 254 -10.50 18.59 2.15
C THR A 254 -9.30 17.85 2.74
N VAL A 255 -8.15 18.51 2.82
CA VAL A 255 -6.97 17.97 3.50
C VAL A 255 -7.20 17.98 5.01
N LEU A 256 -7.30 16.79 5.60
CA LEU A 256 -7.41 16.60 7.05
C LEU A 256 -6.02 16.60 7.70
N LYS A 257 -5.03 16.03 7.02
CA LYS A 257 -3.64 15.98 7.50
C LYS A 257 -2.66 15.73 6.34
N SER A 258 -1.47 16.31 6.42
CA SER A 258 -0.28 15.83 5.69
C SER A 258 0.71 15.27 6.70
N ILE A 259 1.23 14.07 6.43
CA ILE A 259 2.06 13.29 7.35
C ILE A 259 3.37 12.98 6.64
N GLU A 260 4.48 13.42 7.22
CA GLU A 260 5.82 13.08 6.74
C GLU A 260 6.08 11.58 6.97
N THR A 261 6.44 10.84 5.92
CA THR A 261 6.78 9.40 6.03
C THR A 261 8.21 9.11 5.58
N GLY A 262 8.70 9.85 4.60
CA GLY A 262 10.06 9.66 4.07
C GLY A 262 10.09 9.75 2.54
N ALA A 263 11.28 10.03 2.00
CA ALA A 263 11.46 10.20 0.57
C ALA A 263 10.99 8.94 -0.21
N GLY A 264 10.12 9.18 -1.18
CA GLY A 264 9.71 8.14 -2.12
C GLY A 264 8.53 7.31 -1.63
N ALA A 265 7.68 7.87 -0.78
CA ALA A 265 6.39 7.31 -0.39
C ALA A 265 5.64 6.81 -1.63
N ILE A 266 5.45 5.50 -1.76
CA ILE A 266 4.91 4.90 -2.99
C ILE A 266 3.77 3.93 -2.69
N GLY A 267 4.04 2.85 -1.96
CA GLY A 267 3.03 1.84 -1.62
C GLY A 267 2.35 2.22 -0.32
N ILE A 268 1.03 2.02 -0.23
CA ILE A 268 0.27 2.24 0.99
C ILE A 268 -0.76 1.14 1.23
N ALA A 269 -0.95 0.78 2.49
CA ALA A 269 -2.01 -0.12 2.93
C ALA A 269 -2.67 0.41 4.20
N TYR A 270 -3.99 0.20 4.29
CA TYR A 270 -4.77 0.44 5.50
C TYR A 270 -5.08 -0.89 6.19
N ASP A 271 -4.82 -0.96 7.49
CA ASP A 271 -5.18 -2.06 8.37
C ASP A 271 -6.42 -1.68 9.19
N PRO A 272 -7.60 -2.24 8.90
CA PRO A 272 -8.80 -1.97 9.68
C PRO A 272 -8.79 -2.65 11.07
N VAL A 273 -7.96 -3.66 11.30
CA VAL A 273 -7.90 -4.41 12.58
C VAL A 273 -7.18 -3.57 13.63
N LYS A 274 -6.02 -3.01 13.28
CA LYS A 274 -5.23 -2.16 14.19
C LYS A 274 -5.46 -0.67 13.97
N ASN A 275 -6.28 -0.30 12.98
CA ASN A 275 -6.54 1.06 12.53
C ASN A 275 -5.24 1.82 12.22
N ARG A 276 -4.44 1.26 11.30
CA ARG A 276 -3.10 1.77 10.95
C ARG A 276 -2.92 1.92 9.45
N LEU A 277 -2.02 2.82 9.07
CA LEU A 277 -1.49 2.89 7.71
C LEU A 277 -0.04 2.43 7.70
N TYR A 278 0.36 1.82 6.59
CA TYR A 278 1.74 1.44 6.32
C TYR A 278 2.17 2.10 5.01
N SER A 279 3.14 3.02 5.05
CA SER A 279 3.67 3.73 3.89
C SER A 279 5.06 3.23 3.54
N ALA A 280 5.24 2.60 2.39
CA ALA A 280 6.54 2.19 1.87
C ALA A 280 7.26 3.39 1.27
N ASN A 281 8.41 3.74 1.84
CA ASN A 281 9.25 4.86 1.42
C ASN A 281 10.43 4.33 0.61
N ARG A 282 10.29 4.36 -0.71
CA ARG A 282 11.18 3.65 -1.61
C ARG A 282 12.63 4.12 -1.50
N GLN A 283 12.88 5.43 -1.41
CA GLN A 283 14.23 5.97 -1.48
C GLN A 283 14.95 5.93 -0.13
N THR A 284 14.22 5.96 0.99
CA THR A 284 14.81 5.81 2.33
C THR A 284 15.05 4.35 2.70
N GLY A 285 14.40 3.39 2.05
CA GLY A 285 14.48 1.97 2.42
C GLY A 285 13.65 1.61 3.65
N THR A 286 12.69 2.48 4.02
CA THR A 286 11.89 2.34 5.23
C THR A 286 10.39 2.16 4.93
N THR A 287 9.65 1.70 5.93
CA THR A 287 8.18 1.71 5.93
C THR A 287 7.71 2.41 7.19
N THR A 288 6.92 3.47 7.04
CA THR A 288 6.35 4.21 8.16
C THR A 288 5.02 3.58 8.58
N VAL A 289 4.86 3.34 9.87
CA VAL A 289 3.60 2.91 10.49
C VAL A 289 2.93 4.14 11.10
N ILE A 290 1.66 4.36 10.77
CA ILE A 290 0.92 5.56 11.15
C ILE A 290 -0.38 5.12 11.84
N ASP A 291 -0.74 5.75 12.95
CA ASP A 291 -2.05 5.59 13.56
C ASP A 291 -3.10 6.32 12.71
N ALA A 292 -4.10 5.59 12.20
CA ALA A 292 -5.05 6.16 11.26
C ALA A 292 -6.12 7.05 11.92
N ASN A 293 -6.19 7.13 13.25
CA ASN A 293 -7.10 8.01 13.96
C ASN A 293 -6.44 9.34 14.33
N THR A 294 -5.28 9.27 14.95
CA THR A 294 -4.52 10.42 15.48
C THR A 294 -3.54 11.00 14.45
N TYR A 295 -3.27 10.26 13.38
CA TYR A 295 -2.26 10.58 12.36
C TYR A 295 -0.82 10.64 12.90
N ALA A 296 -0.58 10.07 14.07
CA ALA A 296 0.76 9.99 14.65
C ALA A 296 1.59 8.93 13.92
N VAL A 297 2.86 9.25 13.65
CA VAL A 297 3.85 8.26 13.22
C VAL A 297 4.20 7.38 14.43
N LEU A 298 3.90 6.09 14.33
CA LEU A 298 4.13 5.10 15.37
C LEU A 298 5.54 4.49 15.27
N ALA A 299 6.05 4.33 14.04
CA ALA A 299 7.39 3.84 13.76
C ALA A 299 7.83 4.17 12.34
N ASP A 300 9.15 4.21 12.11
CA ASP A 300 9.77 4.19 10.78
C ASP A 300 10.75 3.02 10.72
N LEU A 301 10.43 2.00 9.94
CA LEU A 301 11.06 0.68 10.03
C LEU A 301 11.94 0.38 8.81
N PRO A 302 13.22 0.02 8.99
CA PRO A 302 14.08 -0.40 7.87
C PRO A 302 13.59 -1.73 7.32
N THR A 303 12.99 -1.71 6.12
CA THR A 303 12.24 -2.87 5.59
C THR A 303 12.88 -3.51 4.37
N GLY A 304 13.78 -2.80 3.69
CA GLY A 304 14.55 -3.35 2.58
C GLY A 304 15.22 -2.27 1.74
N SER A 305 15.78 -2.67 0.60
CA SER A 305 16.54 -1.77 -0.27
C SER A 305 15.68 -0.74 -1.00
N HIS A 306 14.52 -1.15 -1.50
CA HIS A 306 13.52 -0.28 -2.12
C HIS A 306 12.11 -0.81 -1.84
N PRO A 307 11.53 -0.53 -0.66
CA PRO A 307 10.12 -0.79 -0.38
C PRO A 307 9.24 -0.24 -1.51
N ASN A 308 8.36 -1.07 -2.07
CA ASN A 308 7.61 -0.74 -3.28
C ASN A 308 6.10 -0.91 -3.09
N HIS A 309 5.67 -1.93 -2.37
CA HIS A 309 4.27 -2.23 -2.18
C HIS A 309 4.04 -2.79 -0.78
N VAL A 310 2.86 -2.55 -0.20
CA VAL A 310 2.48 -3.07 1.12
C VAL A 310 1.08 -3.67 1.03
N LYS A 311 0.87 -4.80 1.71
CA LYS A 311 -0.46 -5.36 1.97
C LYS A 311 -0.58 -5.84 3.40
N VAL A 312 -1.81 -5.89 3.90
CA VAL A 312 -2.13 -6.29 5.27
C VAL A 312 -3.04 -7.52 5.21
N ASP A 313 -2.81 -8.49 6.09
CA ASP A 313 -3.71 -9.65 6.24
C ASP A 313 -4.88 -9.38 7.18
N ALA A 314 -5.83 -10.31 7.23
CA ALA A 314 -6.99 -10.22 8.11
C ALA A 314 -6.66 -10.23 9.62
N LYS A 315 -5.39 -10.47 10.00
CA LYS A 315 -4.89 -10.43 11.38
C LYS A 315 -4.12 -9.12 11.67
N GLY A 316 -4.02 -8.22 10.68
CA GLY A 316 -3.33 -6.94 10.78
C GLY A 316 -1.80 -7.02 10.60
N ALA A 317 -1.23 -8.15 10.18
CA ALA A 317 0.20 -8.19 9.85
C ALA A 317 0.42 -7.56 8.47
N ALA A 318 1.44 -6.71 8.36
CA ALA A 318 1.78 -6.03 7.10
C ALA A 318 2.97 -6.73 6.40
N TYR A 319 2.88 -6.85 5.09
CA TYR A 319 3.87 -7.48 4.21
C TYR A 319 4.35 -6.46 3.19
N VAL A 320 5.61 -6.06 3.31
CA VAL A 320 6.28 -5.06 2.48
C VAL A 320 7.09 -5.77 1.40
N ILE A 321 6.81 -5.46 0.14
CA ILE A 321 7.54 -5.96 -1.02
C ILE A 321 8.69 -5.02 -1.33
N ASN A 322 9.92 -5.52 -1.26
CA ASN A 322 11.14 -4.74 -1.47
C ASN A 322 11.79 -5.13 -2.78
N LYS A 323 12.06 -4.12 -3.61
CA LYS A 323 12.78 -4.31 -4.87
C LYS A 323 14.28 -4.24 -4.65
N THR A 324 15.00 -4.89 -5.55
CA THR A 324 16.45 -4.69 -5.67
C THR A 324 16.82 -3.25 -5.99
N LYS A 325 17.98 -2.81 -5.51
CA LYS A 325 18.67 -1.62 -5.99
C LYS A 325 19.01 -1.81 -7.47
N GLY A 326 18.36 -0.99 -8.30
CA GLY A 326 18.65 -0.97 -9.73
C GLY A 326 20.03 -0.36 -9.99
N GLY A 327 20.83 -1.06 -10.78
CA GLY A 327 22.05 -0.58 -11.40
C GLY A 327 22.31 -1.40 -12.66
N ARG A 328 22.79 -0.78 -13.74
CA ARG A 328 23.31 -1.58 -14.87
C ARG A 328 24.57 -2.28 -14.36
N PRO A 329 24.72 -3.60 -14.56
CA PRO A 329 26.01 -4.24 -14.36
C PRO A 329 27.07 -3.44 -15.12
N VAL A 330 28.15 -3.06 -14.44
CA VAL A 330 29.30 -2.44 -15.09
C VAL A 330 30.13 -3.56 -15.68
N GLU A 331 30.46 -3.46 -16.97
CA GLU A 331 31.26 -4.47 -17.66
C GLU A 331 32.59 -4.67 -16.93
N GLY A 332 32.96 -5.94 -16.70
CA GLY A 332 34.16 -6.31 -15.95
C GLY A 332 34.06 -6.20 -14.43
N GLN A 333 32.92 -5.77 -13.87
CA GLN A 333 32.69 -5.75 -12.42
C GLN A 333 31.78 -6.90 -11.98
N PRO A 334 32.04 -7.51 -10.81
CA PRO A 334 31.13 -8.50 -10.24
C PRO A 334 29.76 -7.87 -9.96
N VAL A 335 28.70 -8.63 -10.24
CA VAL A 335 27.34 -8.21 -9.90
C VAL A 335 27.20 -8.22 -8.38
N VAL A 336 27.03 -7.03 -7.79
CA VAL A 336 26.73 -6.91 -6.36
C VAL A 336 25.31 -7.43 -6.13
N VAL A 337 25.20 -8.52 -5.37
CA VAL A 337 23.90 -9.09 -4.98
C VAL A 337 23.31 -8.26 -3.85
N ASP A 338 22.20 -7.58 -4.13
CA ASP A 338 21.41 -6.89 -3.11
C ASP A 338 20.61 -7.91 -2.30
N THR A 339 21.09 -8.22 -1.10
CA THR A 339 20.47 -9.19 -0.18
C THR A 339 19.17 -8.67 0.44
N ASN A 340 18.96 -7.34 0.43
CA ASN A 340 17.77 -6.67 0.96
C ASN A 340 16.75 -6.32 -0.14
N GLY A 341 16.99 -6.80 -1.36
CA GLY A 341 16.15 -6.65 -2.52
C GLY A 341 15.50 -7.97 -2.95
N ASP A 342 14.37 -7.85 -3.65
CA ASP A 342 13.51 -8.96 -4.03
C ASP A 342 13.08 -9.81 -2.82
N THR A 343 12.68 -9.12 -1.75
CA THR A 343 12.21 -9.72 -0.51
C THR A 343 10.77 -9.33 -0.20
N VAL A 344 10.12 -10.14 0.64
CA VAL A 344 8.97 -9.74 1.44
C VAL A 344 9.46 -9.54 2.88
N THR A 345 9.08 -8.42 3.50
CA THR A 345 9.35 -8.12 4.91
C THR A 345 8.04 -8.01 5.67
N LYS A 346 7.90 -8.76 6.76
CA LYS A 346 6.72 -8.75 7.62
C LYS A 346 6.91 -7.80 8.81
N ILE A 347 5.88 -7.01 9.12
CA ILE A 347 5.79 -6.10 10.28
C ILE A 347 4.64 -6.57 11.18
N ASN A 348 4.87 -6.58 12.51
CA ASN A 348 3.88 -6.94 13.53
C ASN A 348 3.29 -5.72 14.24
#